data_AF-A0AAD4WNH4-F1
#
_entry.id   AF-A0AAD4WNH4-F1
#
_cell.length_a   1.000
_cell.length_b   1.000
_cell.length_c   1.000
_cell.angle_alpha   90.00
_cell.angle_beta   90.00
_cell.angle_gamma   90.00
#
_symmetry.space_group_name_H-M   'P 1'
#
loop_
_entity.id
_entity.type
_entity.pdbx_description
1 polymer ?
#
loop_
_entity_poly.entity_id
_entity_poly.type
_entity_poly.pdbx_seq_one_letter_code
_entity_poly.pdbx_strand_id
1 'polypeptide(L)'
;MNSQSLLLTIVQLNWSGPVVHPGDLCFKLPNNVSLEEGTMCEPLSVGVHACRRANVGPETNVLVMGAGPIGLVTLLAARAFEAPRIVVADVNDHRLSVAKALGAHEIVKVSTNIEEVAEEVAKIKEAMGTRVDVSFDCAGFNKTMATALSATAPDNTLCLKLLRSSKVDVKPLITHRFGFSQKEVEKAFETSAGGGNAMKVMFNM
;
A
#
# COMPACT_ATOMS: atom_id res chain seq x y z
N MET A 1 -24.39 -1.60 -43.54
CA MET A 1 -23.16 -1.49 -42.72
C MET A 1 -23.57 -1.18 -41.30
N ASN A 2 -23.82 -2.21 -40.49
CA ASN A 2 -24.22 -2.06 -39.08
C ASN A 2 -23.09 -2.62 -38.21
N SER A 3 -22.30 -1.73 -37.61
CA SER A 3 -21.36 -2.06 -36.54
C SER A 3 -21.87 -1.40 -35.27
N GLN A 4 -22.71 -2.12 -34.51
CA GLN A 4 -22.95 -1.79 -33.11
C GLN A 4 -21.66 -2.10 -32.35
N SER A 5 -20.78 -1.11 -32.25
CA SER A 5 -19.65 -1.12 -31.33
C SER A 5 -20.20 -0.91 -29.92
N LEU A 6 -20.43 -2.01 -29.20
CA LEU A 6 -20.70 -2.02 -27.77
C LEU A 6 -19.51 -1.38 -27.04
N LEU A 7 -19.64 -0.12 -26.62
CA LEU A 7 -18.79 0.46 -25.57
C LEU A 7 -19.39 -0.01 -24.24
N LEU A 8 -18.69 -0.88 -23.53
CA LEU A 8 -19.10 -1.31 -22.19
C LEU A 8 -18.44 -0.40 -21.15
N THR A 9 -19.27 0.20 -20.30
CA THR A 9 -18.86 0.97 -19.14
C THR A 9 -18.37 0.03 -18.04
N ILE A 10 -17.14 0.23 -17.55
CA ILE A 10 -16.59 -0.42 -16.36
C ILE A 10 -17.16 0.30 -15.13
N VAL A 11 -18.44 0.09 -14.83
CA VAL A 11 -19.04 0.49 -13.56
C VAL A 11 -19.93 -0.67 -13.13
N GLN A 12 -19.55 -1.33 -12.04
CA GLN A 12 -20.34 -2.40 -11.44
C GLN A 12 -21.58 -1.79 -10.76
N LEU A 13 -22.57 -1.39 -11.57
CA LEU A 13 -23.90 -1.03 -11.10
C LEU A 13 -24.77 -2.28 -11.17
N ASN A 14 -25.35 -2.65 -10.04
CA ASN A 14 -26.31 -3.74 -9.89
C ASN A 14 -27.66 -3.34 -10.50
N TRP A 15 -27.69 -3.06 -11.81
CA TRP A 15 -28.83 -2.42 -12.49
C TRP A 15 -29.18 -3.15 -13.78
N SER A 16 -30.44 -3.57 -13.89
CA SER A 16 -30.98 -4.33 -15.03
C SER A 16 -31.39 -3.46 -16.23
N GLY A 17 -30.69 -2.36 -16.52
CA GLY A 17 -31.09 -1.39 -17.55
C GLY A 17 -29.90 -0.73 -18.27
N PRO A 18 -30.15 -0.03 -19.39
CA PRO A 18 -29.12 0.68 -20.12
C PRO A 18 -28.50 1.80 -19.26
N VAL A 19 -27.17 1.91 -19.31
CA VAL A 19 -26.40 2.93 -18.58
C VAL A 19 -25.85 3.95 -19.58
N VAL A 20 -26.05 5.24 -19.29
CA VAL A 20 -25.41 6.34 -20.01
C VAL A 20 -24.17 6.77 -19.24
N HIS A 21 -23.02 6.87 -19.91
CA HIS A 21 -21.74 7.23 -19.29
C HIS A 21 -20.93 8.15 -20.20
N PRO A 22 -20.10 9.06 -19.65
CA PRO A 22 -19.18 9.87 -20.45
C PRO A 22 -18.26 9.00 -21.32
N GLY A 23 -18.21 9.30 -22.62
CA GLY A 23 -17.52 8.46 -23.60
C GLY A 23 -16.00 8.39 -23.40
N ASP A 24 -15.41 9.39 -22.75
CA ASP A 24 -14.00 9.48 -22.37
C ASP A 24 -13.61 8.56 -21.20
N LEU A 25 -14.58 8.02 -20.47
CA LEU A 25 -14.40 7.02 -19.42
C LEU A 25 -14.80 5.60 -19.87
N CYS A 26 -15.17 5.44 -21.15
CA CYS A 26 -15.54 4.15 -21.73
C CYS A 26 -14.41 3.61 -22.61
N PHE A 27 -13.83 2.48 -22.22
CA PHE A 27 -12.71 1.87 -22.93
C PHE A 27 -13.18 0.67 -23.73
N LYS A 28 -12.87 0.64 -25.02
CA LYS A 28 -13.20 -0.50 -25.89
C LYS A 28 -12.34 -1.71 -25.49
N LEU A 29 -12.97 -2.84 -25.18
CA LEU A 29 -12.27 -4.08 -24.88
C LEU A 29 -11.62 -4.67 -26.14
N PRO A 30 -10.38 -5.18 -26.04
CA PRO A 30 -9.79 -6.02 -27.08
C PRO A 30 -10.61 -7.30 -27.32
N ASN A 31 -10.52 -7.88 -28.51
CA ASN A 31 -11.29 -9.08 -28.88
C ASN A 31 -11.00 -10.31 -28.01
N ASN A 32 -9.82 -10.36 -27.37
CA ASN A 32 -9.39 -11.46 -26.51
C ASN A 32 -9.71 -11.23 -25.02
N VAL A 33 -10.42 -10.15 -24.68
CA VAL A 33 -10.85 -9.85 -23.30
C VAL A 33 -12.37 -9.97 -23.25
N SER A 34 -12.84 -10.92 -22.46
CA SER A 34 -14.26 -11.15 -22.23
C SER A 34 -14.90 -9.98 -21.46
N LEU A 35 -16.23 -9.90 -21.47
CA LEU A 35 -16.94 -8.89 -20.67
C LEU A 35 -16.67 -9.08 -19.17
N GLU A 36 -16.57 -10.32 -18.69
CA GLU A 36 -16.29 -10.63 -17.28
C GLU A 36 -14.87 -10.20 -16.88
N GLU A 37 -13.86 -10.40 -17.74
CA GLU A 37 -12.53 -9.85 -17.49
C GLU A 37 -12.53 -8.32 -17.56
N GLY A 38 -13.32 -7.76 -18.47
CA GLY A 38 -13.50 -6.31 -18.60
C GLY A 38 -14.06 -5.66 -17.32
N THR A 39 -14.97 -6.32 -16.60
CA THR A 39 -15.49 -5.78 -15.33
C THR A 39 -14.43 -5.79 -14.22
N MET A 40 -13.49 -6.74 -14.27
CA MET A 40 -12.37 -6.82 -13.34
C MET A 40 -11.34 -5.68 -13.52
N CYS A 41 -11.41 -4.91 -14.59
CA CYS A 41 -10.57 -3.73 -14.78
C CYS A 41 -10.72 -2.71 -13.64
N GLU A 42 -11.92 -2.57 -13.04
CA GLU A 42 -12.13 -1.65 -11.91
C GLU A 42 -11.29 -2.05 -10.70
N PRO A 43 -11.47 -3.25 -10.09
CA PRO A 43 -10.70 -3.61 -8.92
C PRO A 43 -9.21 -3.79 -9.25
N LEU A 44 -8.87 -4.28 -10.45
CA LEU A 44 -7.48 -4.39 -10.89
C LEU A 44 -6.80 -3.01 -10.98
N SER A 45 -7.52 -1.98 -11.42
CA SER A 45 -6.98 -0.62 -11.48
C SER A 45 -6.55 -0.10 -10.11
N VAL A 46 -7.20 -0.52 -9.02
CA VAL A 46 -6.80 -0.19 -7.64
C VAL A 46 -5.42 -0.78 -7.32
N GLY A 47 -5.22 -2.08 -7.61
CA GLY A 47 -3.93 -2.74 -7.40
C GLY A 47 -2.82 -2.14 -8.25
N VAL A 48 -3.11 -1.85 -9.53
CA VAL A 48 -2.17 -1.18 -10.45
C VAL A 48 -1.81 0.22 -9.96
N HIS A 49 -2.80 1.00 -9.50
CA HIS A 49 -2.57 2.34 -8.97
C HIS A 49 -1.71 2.30 -7.71
N ALA A 50 -1.99 1.38 -6.79
CA ALA A 50 -1.20 1.19 -5.57
C ALA A 50 0.26 0.84 -5.88
N CYS A 51 0.49 -0.13 -6.78
CA CYS A 51 1.83 -0.52 -7.21
C CYS A 51 2.60 0.62 -7.89
N ARG A 52 1.94 1.40 -8.77
CA ARG A 52 2.55 2.57 -9.41
C ARG A 52 2.95 3.64 -8.39
N ARG A 53 2.08 3.93 -7.41
CA ARG A 53 2.37 4.92 -6.36
C ARG A 53 3.55 4.52 -5.48
N ALA A 54 3.70 3.22 -5.23
CA ALA A 54 4.80 2.68 -4.45
C ALA A 54 6.04 2.35 -5.31
N ASN A 55 6.00 2.64 -6.62
CA ASN A 55 7.07 2.35 -7.57
C ASN A 55 7.53 0.87 -7.53
N VAL A 56 6.58 -0.06 -7.48
CA VAL A 56 6.85 -1.51 -7.49
C VAL A 56 7.50 -1.91 -8.81
N GLY A 57 8.58 -2.69 -8.73
CA GLY A 57 9.31 -3.22 -9.88
C GLY A 57 10.24 -4.39 -9.52
N PRO A 58 11.19 -4.75 -10.40
CA PRO A 58 12.15 -5.85 -10.22
C PRO A 58 13.04 -5.78 -8.98
N GLU A 59 13.11 -4.63 -8.31
CA GLU A 59 13.92 -4.42 -7.10
C GLU A 59 13.05 -4.24 -5.83
N THR A 60 11.75 -4.51 -5.91
CA THR A 60 10.79 -4.20 -4.85
C THR A 60 10.14 -5.46 -4.28
N ASN A 61 10.57 -5.86 -3.09
CA ASN A 61 9.95 -6.94 -2.34
C ASN A 61 8.67 -6.43 -1.65
N VAL A 62 7.54 -7.09 -1.91
CA VAL A 62 6.20 -6.62 -1.52
C VAL A 62 5.58 -7.48 -0.43
N LEU A 63 5.07 -6.83 0.60
CA LEU A 63 4.16 -7.42 1.58
C LEU A 63 2.72 -6.96 1.29
N VAL A 64 1.77 -7.88 1.23
CA VAL A 64 0.34 -7.56 1.17
C VAL A 64 -0.34 -8.07 2.43
N MET A 65 -0.88 -7.15 3.24
CA MET A 65 -1.72 -7.49 4.39
C MET A 65 -3.18 -7.55 3.94
N GLY A 66 -3.78 -8.73 4.03
CA GLY A 66 -5.13 -9.03 3.55
C GLY A 66 -5.11 -9.73 2.19
N ALA A 67 -5.76 -10.89 2.11
CA ALA A 67 -5.98 -11.69 0.91
C ALA A 67 -7.47 -11.64 0.47
N GLY A 68 -8.15 -10.52 0.77
CA GLY A 68 -9.44 -10.19 0.16
C GLY A 68 -9.29 -9.71 -1.30
N PRO A 69 -10.38 -9.36 -1.99
CA PRO A 69 -10.34 -8.97 -3.40
C PRO A 69 -9.28 -7.91 -3.74
N ILE A 70 -9.18 -6.84 -2.95
CA ILE A 70 -8.18 -5.77 -3.14
C ILE A 70 -6.75 -6.27 -2.92
N GLY A 71 -6.54 -7.15 -1.93
CA GLY A 71 -5.23 -7.76 -1.70
C GLY A 71 -4.79 -8.67 -2.84
N LEU A 72 -5.73 -9.47 -3.37
CA LEU A 72 -5.44 -10.38 -4.48
C LEU A 72 -5.17 -9.64 -5.79
N VAL A 73 -5.91 -8.58 -6.13
CA VAL A 73 -5.59 -7.76 -7.31
C VAL A 73 -4.29 -6.96 -7.11
N THR A 74 -3.94 -6.59 -5.88
CA THR A 74 -2.64 -5.98 -5.57
C THR A 74 -1.49 -6.98 -5.75
N LEU A 75 -1.67 -8.23 -5.31
CA LEU A 75 -0.75 -9.33 -5.59
C LEU A 75 -0.56 -9.51 -7.12
N LEU A 76 -1.64 -9.63 -7.88
CA LEU A 76 -1.59 -9.80 -9.33
C LEU A 76 -0.89 -8.61 -10.02
N ALA A 77 -1.18 -7.38 -9.60
CA ALA A 77 -0.51 -6.20 -10.10
C ALA A 77 1.00 -6.22 -9.77
N ALA A 78 1.38 -6.50 -8.52
CA ALA A 78 2.79 -6.59 -8.13
C ALA A 78 3.55 -7.68 -8.91
N ARG A 79 2.91 -8.82 -9.19
CA ARG A 79 3.44 -9.85 -10.10
C ARG A 79 3.64 -9.33 -11.52
N ALA A 80 2.65 -8.62 -12.06
CA ALA A 80 2.74 -8.04 -13.40
C ALA A 80 3.80 -6.94 -13.52
N PHE A 81 4.12 -6.27 -12.41
CA PHE A 81 5.27 -5.35 -12.29
C PHE A 81 6.59 -6.06 -11.96
N GLU A 82 6.62 -7.39 -11.99
CA GLU A 82 7.83 -8.21 -11.81
C GLU A 82 8.49 -8.07 -10.44
N ALA A 83 7.70 -7.82 -9.39
CA ALA A 83 8.20 -7.82 -8.02
C ALA A 83 8.89 -9.17 -7.70
N PRO A 84 10.17 -9.17 -7.29
CA PRO A 84 10.98 -10.39 -7.16
C PRO A 84 10.54 -11.29 -6.01
N ARG A 85 9.89 -10.70 -4.99
CA ARG A 85 9.36 -11.41 -3.83
C ARG A 85 8.06 -10.78 -3.40
N ILE A 86 7.06 -11.60 -3.11
CA ILE A 86 5.74 -11.16 -2.67
C ILE A 86 5.25 -12.11 -1.58
N VAL A 87 4.99 -11.58 -0.39
CA VAL A 87 4.41 -12.32 0.74
C VAL A 87 3.02 -11.76 1.02
N VAL A 88 2.05 -12.65 1.21
CA VAL A 88 0.66 -12.27 1.55
C VAL A 88 0.31 -12.80 2.93
N ALA A 89 -0.22 -11.93 3.80
CA ALA A 89 -0.66 -12.31 5.13
C ALA A 89 -2.17 -12.12 5.29
N ASP A 90 -2.87 -13.07 5.90
CA ASP A 90 -4.31 -13.00 6.17
C ASP A 90 -4.67 -13.92 7.35
N VAL A 91 -5.85 -13.71 7.93
CA VAL A 91 -6.40 -14.52 9.01
C VAL A 91 -7.14 -15.76 8.49
N ASN A 92 -7.41 -15.87 7.19
CA ASN A 92 -8.22 -16.92 6.60
C ASN A 92 -7.38 -17.84 5.70
N ASP A 93 -7.32 -19.14 6.01
CA ASP A 93 -6.47 -20.10 5.30
C ASP A 93 -6.91 -20.33 3.85
N HIS A 94 -8.22 -20.25 3.58
CA HIS A 94 -8.72 -20.38 2.22
C HIS A 94 -8.31 -19.18 1.36
N ARG A 95 -8.35 -17.95 1.89
CA ARG A 95 -7.85 -16.78 1.16
C ARG A 95 -6.35 -16.86 0.91
N LEU A 96 -5.58 -17.35 1.89
CA LEU A 96 -4.15 -17.58 1.72
C LEU A 96 -3.86 -18.65 0.66
N SER A 97 -4.62 -19.74 0.61
CA SER A 97 -4.43 -20.77 -0.42
C SER A 97 -4.71 -20.23 -1.83
N VAL A 98 -5.73 -19.37 -1.97
CA VAL A 98 -5.99 -18.63 -3.21
C VAL A 98 -4.84 -17.70 -3.55
N ALA A 99 -4.30 -16.94 -2.59
CA ALA A 99 -3.15 -16.06 -2.82
C ALA A 99 -1.92 -16.85 -3.30
N LYS A 100 -1.63 -18.01 -2.69
CA LYS A 100 -0.54 -18.90 -3.12
C LYS A 100 -0.77 -19.40 -4.55
N ALA A 101 -1.99 -19.82 -4.90
CA ALA A 101 -2.35 -20.26 -6.24
C ALA A 101 -2.23 -19.15 -7.29
N LEU A 102 -2.46 -17.89 -6.90
CA LEU A 102 -2.31 -16.70 -7.75
C LEU A 102 -0.87 -16.16 -7.83
N GLY A 103 0.11 -16.88 -7.27
CA GLY A 103 1.53 -16.56 -7.44
C GLY A 103 2.15 -15.76 -6.30
N ALA A 104 1.51 -15.67 -5.12
CA ALA A 104 2.22 -15.26 -3.92
C ALA A 104 3.40 -16.20 -3.68
N HIS A 105 4.57 -15.64 -3.43
CA HIS A 105 5.77 -16.46 -3.22
C HIS A 105 5.73 -17.15 -1.86
N GLU A 106 5.25 -16.47 -0.82
CA GLU A 106 4.87 -17.08 0.46
C GLU A 106 3.58 -16.51 1.01
N ILE A 107 3.01 -17.26 1.95
CA ILE A 107 1.81 -16.90 2.69
C ILE A 107 2.07 -16.98 4.18
N VAL A 108 1.49 -16.06 4.95
CA VAL A 108 1.63 -16.03 6.41
C VAL A 108 0.26 -15.95 7.06
N LYS A 109 -0.03 -16.95 7.90
CA LYS A 109 -1.22 -16.92 8.75
C LYS A 109 -1.00 -15.96 9.91
N VAL A 110 -1.90 -14.99 10.04
CA VAL A 110 -1.94 -14.04 11.15
C VAL A 110 -3.26 -14.17 11.93
N SER A 111 -3.39 -13.50 13.06
CA SER A 111 -4.60 -13.46 13.89
C SER A 111 -5.22 -12.05 13.92
N THR A 112 -6.29 -11.86 14.69
CA THR A 112 -6.86 -10.54 14.98
C THR A 112 -6.31 -9.92 16.28
N ASN A 113 -5.44 -10.63 17.01
CA ASN A 113 -4.94 -10.21 18.32
C ASN A 113 -3.76 -9.21 18.18
N ILE A 114 -3.91 -8.00 18.71
CA ILE A 114 -2.90 -6.93 18.60
C ILE A 114 -1.57 -7.27 19.30
N GLU A 115 -1.61 -8.11 20.34
CA GLU A 115 -0.41 -8.48 21.10
C GLU A 115 0.54 -9.39 20.30
N GLU A 116 0.05 -10.02 19.22
CA GLU A 116 0.82 -10.94 18.39
C GLU A 116 1.60 -10.24 17.26
N VAL A 117 1.50 -8.92 17.12
CA VAL A 117 2.17 -8.16 16.05
C VAL A 117 3.67 -8.46 15.99
N ALA A 118 4.35 -8.52 17.13
CA ALA A 118 5.79 -8.77 17.17
C ALA A 118 6.16 -10.15 16.61
N GLU A 119 5.38 -11.18 16.96
CA GLU A 119 5.56 -12.55 16.48
C GLU A 119 5.25 -12.66 14.98
N GLU A 120 4.16 -12.05 14.54
CA GLU A 120 3.75 -12.03 13.13
C GLU A 120 4.76 -11.32 12.25
N VAL A 121 5.31 -10.20 12.71
CA VAL A 121 6.41 -9.49 12.02
C VAL A 121 7.63 -10.39 11.87
N ALA A 122 7.96 -11.21 12.87
CA ALA A 122 9.07 -12.15 12.77
C ALA A 122 8.79 -13.23 11.71
N LYS A 123 7.58 -13.82 11.71
CA LYS A 123 7.13 -14.78 10.69
C LYS A 123 7.15 -14.19 9.29
N ILE A 124 6.69 -12.95 9.13
CA ILE A 124 6.70 -12.24 7.85
C ILE A 124 8.13 -12.01 7.36
N LYS A 125 9.05 -11.60 8.24
CA LYS A 125 10.47 -11.41 7.87
C LYS A 125 11.15 -12.72 7.48
N GLU A 126 10.86 -13.80 8.21
CA GLU A 126 11.32 -15.14 7.87
C GLU A 126 10.78 -15.59 6.50
N ALA A 127 9.46 -15.49 6.29
CA ALA A 127 8.83 -15.83 5.02
C ALA A 127 9.34 -14.95 3.87
N MET A 128 9.62 -13.67 4.12
CA MET A 128 10.19 -12.79 3.11
C MET A 128 11.59 -13.26 2.72
N GLY A 129 12.43 -13.62 3.70
CA GLY A 129 13.83 -14.04 3.51
C GLY A 129 14.77 -12.90 3.07
N THR A 130 14.23 -11.70 2.89
CA THR A 130 14.90 -10.48 2.48
C THR A 130 14.18 -9.27 3.11
N ARG A 131 14.60 -8.04 2.79
CA ARG A 131 13.90 -6.83 3.23
C ARG A 131 12.51 -6.75 2.61
N VAL A 132 11.57 -6.13 3.30
CA VAL A 132 10.25 -5.74 2.76
C VAL A 132 10.35 -4.29 2.29
N ASP A 133 10.33 -4.04 0.98
CA ASP A 133 10.49 -2.68 0.44
C ASP A 133 9.19 -1.88 0.50
N VAL A 134 8.07 -2.54 0.22
CA VAL A 134 6.74 -1.94 0.20
C VAL A 134 5.75 -2.87 0.92
N SER A 135 4.89 -2.28 1.75
CA SER A 135 3.73 -2.97 2.31
C SER A 135 2.43 -2.31 1.87
N PHE A 136 1.47 -3.11 1.42
CA PHE A 136 0.09 -2.69 1.18
C PHE A 136 -0.82 -3.23 2.28
N ASP A 137 -1.52 -2.35 2.99
CA ASP A 137 -2.61 -2.76 3.86
C ASP A 137 -3.93 -2.74 3.09
N CYS A 138 -4.42 -3.94 2.78
CA CYS A 138 -5.67 -4.19 2.07
C CYS A 138 -6.74 -4.78 3.01
N ALA A 139 -6.46 -4.88 4.31
CA ALA A 139 -7.39 -5.35 5.33
C ALA A 139 -8.01 -4.17 6.10
N GLY A 140 -7.27 -3.08 6.29
CA GLY A 140 -7.79 -1.82 6.82
C GLY A 140 -8.05 -1.84 8.33
N PHE A 141 -7.34 -2.67 9.09
CA PHE A 141 -7.44 -2.72 10.54
C PHE A 141 -6.20 -2.11 11.21
N ASN A 142 -6.37 -1.52 12.40
CA ASN A 142 -5.24 -0.93 13.16
C ASN A 142 -4.09 -1.93 13.35
N LYS A 143 -4.42 -3.20 13.60
CA LYS A 143 -3.44 -4.27 13.73
C LYS A 143 -2.65 -4.51 12.43
N THR A 144 -3.34 -4.61 11.29
CA THR A 144 -2.68 -4.91 10.01
C THR A 144 -1.75 -3.78 9.60
N MET A 145 -2.15 -2.54 9.86
CA MET A 145 -1.31 -1.36 9.69
C MET A 145 -0.06 -1.39 10.59
N ALA A 146 -0.23 -1.69 11.89
CA ALA A 146 0.89 -1.80 12.83
C ALA A 146 1.88 -2.91 12.43
N THR A 147 1.35 -4.05 11.96
CA THR A 147 2.13 -5.19 11.48
C THR A 147 2.89 -4.81 10.20
N ALA A 148 2.20 -4.25 9.21
CA ALA A 148 2.80 -3.77 7.96
C ALA A 148 3.94 -2.79 8.22
N LEU A 149 3.69 -1.75 9.03
CA LEU A 149 4.68 -0.72 9.35
C LEU A 149 5.92 -1.30 10.05
N SER A 150 5.72 -2.28 10.94
CA SER A 150 6.80 -2.93 11.69
C SER A 150 7.58 -3.96 10.88
N ALA A 151 6.93 -4.56 9.87
CA ALA A 151 7.52 -5.52 8.95
C ALA A 151 8.32 -4.85 7.83
N THR A 152 7.83 -3.72 7.32
CA THR A 152 8.47 -2.93 6.26
C THR A 152 9.86 -2.47 6.67
N ALA A 153 10.79 -2.51 5.71
CA ALA A 153 12.19 -2.19 5.92
C ALA A 153 12.31 -0.84 6.62
N PRO A 154 12.95 -0.80 7.79
CA PRO A 154 12.93 0.38 8.60
C PRO A 154 14.03 1.32 8.12
N ASP A 155 13.70 2.20 7.18
CA ASP A 155 14.49 3.41 6.99
C ASP A 155 14.63 4.14 8.33
N ASN A 156 13.66 4.04 9.23
CA ASN A 156 13.76 4.55 10.60
C ASN A 156 14.84 3.87 11.45
N THR A 157 15.02 2.54 11.38
CA THR A 157 16.10 1.87 12.13
C THR A 157 17.46 2.17 11.51
N LEU A 158 17.53 2.30 10.17
CA LEU A 158 18.74 2.78 9.51
C LEU A 158 19.04 4.23 9.88
N CYS A 159 18.05 5.12 9.82
CA CYS A 159 18.13 6.51 10.29
C CYS A 159 18.61 6.55 11.75
N LEU A 160 18.03 5.76 12.66
CA LEU A 160 18.49 5.68 14.04
C LEU A 160 19.94 5.19 14.15
N LYS A 161 20.36 4.20 13.35
CA LYS A 161 21.77 3.75 13.29
C LYS A 161 22.68 4.85 12.74
N LEU A 162 22.27 5.58 11.71
CA LEU A 162 23.02 6.69 11.10
C LEU A 162 23.16 7.87 12.07
N LEU A 163 22.07 8.22 12.77
CA LEU A 163 22.06 9.25 13.81
C LEU A 163 22.92 8.84 15.02
N ARG A 164 22.78 7.60 15.52
CA ARG A 164 23.59 7.06 16.64
C ARG A 164 25.08 6.97 16.31
N SER A 165 25.42 6.62 15.07
CA SER A 165 26.81 6.59 14.59
C SER A 165 27.34 7.96 14.18
N SER A 166 26.52 9.02 14.30
CA SER A 166 26.84 10.39 13.86
C SER A 166 27.27 10.49 12.38
N LYS A 167 26.92 9.51 11.55
CA LYS A 167 27.13 9.56 10.08
C LYS A 167 26.22 10.60 9.41
N VAL A 168 25.13 10.98 10.06
CA VAL A 168 24.21 12.03 9.62
C VAL A 168 23.94 12.95 10.80
N ASP A 169 24.16 14.25 10.63
CA ASP A 169 23.75 15.28 11.59
C ASP A 169 22.50 16.02 11.11
N VAL A 170 21.37 15.74 11.76
CA VAL A 170 20.08 16.38 11.46
C VAL A 170 19.81 17.60 12.33
N LYS A 171 20.67 17.91 13.33
CA LYS A 171 20.45 19.05 14.23
C LYS A 171 20.30 20.39 13.49
N PRO A 172 21.06 20.68 12.41
CA PRO A 172 20.88 21.92 11.66
C PRO A 172 19.50 22.08 11.02
N LEU A 173 18.76 20.98 10.80
CA LEU A 173 17.41 21.04 10.26
C LEU A 173 16.38 21.48 11.32
N ILE A 174 16.65 21.24 12.61
CA ILE A 174 15.76 21.62 13.72
C ILE A 174 15.94 23.10 14.05
N THR A 175 15.24 23.93 13.27
CA THR A 175 15.34 25.40 13.35
C THR A 175 14.54 26.02 14.49
N HIS A 176 13.43 25.38 14.91
CA HIS A 176 12.52 25.96 15.91
C HIS A 176 12.02 24.90 16.89
N ARG A 177 11.88 25.31 18.15
CA ARG A 177 11.37 24.50 19.26
C ARG A 177 10.30 25.28 20.01
N PHE A 178 9.13 24.67 20.22
CA PHE A 178 8.00 25.28 20.92
C PHE A 178 7.55 24.38 22.08
N GLY A 179 7.02 24.96 23.15
CA GLY A 179 6.29 24.22 24.18
C GLY A 179 4.88 23.83 23.74
N PHE A 180 4.16 23.14 24.62
CA PHE A 180 2.79 22.65 24.37
C PHE A 180 1.69 23.60 24.88
N SER A 181 2.00 24.84 25.24
CA SER A 181 0.96 25.82 25.55
C SER A 181 0.17 26.17 24.30
N GLN A 182 -1.13 26.49 24.44
CA GLN A 182 -1.99 26.80 23.29
C GLN A 182 -1.38 27.89 22.38
N LYS A 183 -0.84 28.96 22.98
CA LYS A 183 -0.17 30.04 22.24
C LYS A 183 1.08 29.58 21.49
N GLU A 184 1.85 28.66 22.06
CA GLU A 184 3.05 28.13 21.42
C GLU A 184 2.74 27.14 20.30
N VAL A 185 1.66 26.36 20.45
CA VAL A 185 1.16 25.47 19.39
C VAL A 185 0.67 26.28 18.20
N GLU A 186 -0.17 27.28 18.44
CA GLU A 186 -0.63 28.21 17.39
C GLU A 186 0.55 28.83 16.65
N LYS A 187 1.52 29.38 17.41
CA LYS A 187 2.74 29.96 16.85
C LYS A 187 3.61 28.95 16.10
N ALA A 188 3.67 27.68 16.54
CA ALA A 188 4.42 26.62 15.87
C ALA A 188 3.83 26.31 14.48
N PHE A 189 2.51 26.22 14.38
CA PHE A 189 1.83 26.03 13.10
C PHE A 189 1.99 27.24 12.18
N GLU A 190 1.83 28.46 12.70
CA GLU A 190 2.10 29.69 11.94
C GLU A 190 3.55 29.73 11.42
N THR A 191 4.52 29.40 12.28
CA THR A 191 5.95 29.37 11.91
C THR A 191 6.23 28.31 10.84
N SER A 192 5.57 27.15 10.93
CA SER A 192 5.71 26.09 9.92
C SER A 192 5.06 26.46 8.58
N ALA A 193 3.95 27.20 8.61
CA ALA A 193 3.19 27.56 7.41
C ALA A 193 3.71 28.84 6.73
N GLY A 194 4.34 29.74 7.50
CA GLY A 194 4.73 31.09 7.05
C GLY A 194 5.90 31.16 6.08
N GLY A 195 6.52 30.03 5.69
CA GLY A 195 7.55 29.98 4.64
C GLY A 195 8.84 30.78 4.93
N GLY A 196 9.09 31.18 6.18
CA GLY A 196 10.32 31.87 6.60
C GLY A 196 11.52 30.93 6.75
N ASN A 197 12.47 31.26 7.63
CA ASN A 197 13.68 30.46 7.86
C ASN A 197 13.43 29.11 8.58
N ALA A 198 12.18 28.65 8.68
CA ALA A 198 11.82 27.42 9.35
C ALA A 198 12.06 26.22 8.42
N MET A 199 12.96 25.31 8.81
CA MET A 199 13.20 24.04 8.10
C MET A 199 12.44 22.89 8.76
N LYS A 200 12.67 22.66 10.05
CA LYS A 200 11.89 21.75 10.88
C LYS A 200 11.51 22.44 12.18
N VAL A 201 10.21 22.40 12.48
CA VAL A 201 9.63 22.81 13.75
C VAL A 201 9.41 21.56 14.61
N MET A 202 9.81 21.62 15.88
CA MET A 202 9.65 20.55 16.86
C MET A 202 8.94 21.08 18.10
N PHE A 203 8.19 20.23 18.78
CA PHE A 203 7.73 20.51 20.13
C PHE A 203 8.73 19.96 21.15
N ASN A 204 8.95 20.68 22.24
CA ASN A 204 9.76 20.21 23.36
C ASN A 204 8.99 19.10 24.07
N MET A 205 9.44 17.85 23.86
CA MET A 205 8.96 16.68 24.60
C MET A 205 9.46 16.69 26.03
#